data_AF-A0A2V9ZIT7-F1
#
_entry.id   AF-A0A2V9ZIT7-F1
#
_cell.length_a   1.000
_cell.length_b   1.000
_cell.length_c   1.000
_cell.angle_alpha   90.00
_cell.angle_beta   90.00
_cell.angle_gamma   90.00
#
_symmetry.space_group_name_H-M   'P 1'
#
loop_
_entity.id
_entity.type
_entity.pdbx_description
1 polymer ?
#
loop_
_entity_poly.entity_id
_entity_poly.type
_entity_poly.pdbx_seq_one_letter_code
_entity_poly.pdbx_strand_id
1 'polypeptide(L)'
;MSKAYNGITIPSTGAKIGYTSGKFSIPDNPIIPYIEGDGTGRDIWRASCRVFDAGVENAYKGKRKVAWYEVIAGEKAFKQFNIWLPEDTIEAIREFRVAIKGPLTTPVGGGIRSLNVALRQILDLYVCLRPVRYYKGVPSPVKRPELLNVVIFRENTEDVYAGIEWEKGTPEAAKIIDFINGQMLKGTK
;
A
#
# COMPACT_ATOMS: atom_id res chain seq x y z
N MET A 1 -5.44 -18.59 -16.42
CA MET A 1 -5.65 -17.43 -15.51
C MET A 1 -6.37 -17.94 -14.29
N SER A 2 -6.01 -17.45 -13.10
CA SER A 2 -6.72 -17.84 -11.89
C SER A 2 -8.19 -17.43 -12.00
N LYS A 3 -9.10 -18.24 -11.44
CA LYS A 3 -10.53 -17.88 -11.31
C LYS A 3 -10.82 -17.20 -9.97
N ALA A 4 -9.88 -17.22 -9.04
CA ALA A 4 -10.01 -16.70 -7.69
C ALA A 4 -8.63 -16.41 -7.06
N TYR A 5 -8.59 -15.51 -6.10
CA TYR A 5 -7.44 -15.22 -5.23
C TYR A 5 -7.94 -15.23 -3.79
N ASN A 6 -7.17 -15.79 -2.87
CA ASN A 6 -7.59 -16.00 -1.47
C ASN A 6 -8.90 -16.80 -1.33
N GLY A 7 -9.24 -17.64 -2.32
CA GLY A 7 -10.54 -18.33 -2.39
C GLY A 7 -11.73 -17.44 -2.77
N ILE A 8 -11.51 -16.15 -3.07
CA ILE A 8 -12.54 -15.20 -3.48
C ILE A 8 -12.59 -15.15 -5.02
N THR A 9 -13.76 -15.42 -5.60
CA THR A 9 -13.94 -15.45 -7.06
C THR A 9 -13.83 -14.05 -7.64
N ILE A 10 -13.15 -13.93 -8.78
CA ILE A 10 -13.01 -12.67 -9.52
C ILE A 10 -14.41 -12.20 -9.98
N PRO A 11 -14.78 -10.91 -9.80
CA PRO A 11 -16.08 -10.42 -10.24
C PRO A 11 -16.26 -10.60 -11.76
N SER A 12 -17.33 -11.28 -12.16
CA SER A 12 -17.69 -11.49 -13.58
C SER A 12 -18.15 -10.22 -14.29
N THR A 13 -18.46 -9.17 -13.53
CA THR A 13 -19.02 -7.90 -14.02
C THR A 13 -17.96 -6.88 -14.44
N GLY A 14 -16.67 -7.19 -14.30
CA GLY A 14 -15.57 -6.26 -14.55
C GLY A 14 -14.55 -6.74 -15.57
N ALA A 15 -13.67 -5.84 -15.98
CA ALA A 15 -12.54 -6.12 -16.87
C ALA A 15 -11.21 -5.62 -16.28
N LYS A 16 -10.10 -6.25 -16.68
CA LYS A 16 -8.75 -5.88 -16.23
C LYS A 16 -8.31 -4.53 -16.80
N ILE A 17 -7.56 -3.77 -16.03
CA ILE A 17 -6.84 -2.60 -16.53
C ILE A 17 -5.63 -3.09 -17.34
N GLY A 18 -5.56 -2.72 -18.62
CA GLY A 18 -4.44 -3.02 -19.50
C GLY A 18 -3.27 -2.07 -19.29
N TYR A 19 -2.06 -2.54 -19.57
CA TYR A 19 -0.85 -1.71 -19.57
C TYR A 19 0.08 -2.16 -20.68
N THR A 20 0.42 -1.26 -21.60
CA THR A 20 1.31 -1.57 -22.74
C THR A 20 2.08 -0.31 -23.12
N SER A 21 3.40 -0.44 -23.29
CA SER A 21 4.30 0.65 -23.71
C SER A 21 4.12 1.96 -22.91
N GLY A 22 4.05 1.86 -21.58
CA GLY A 22 3.93 3.03 -20.71
C GLY A 22 2.53 3.61 -20.57
N LYS A 23 1.51 3.02 -21.21
CA LYS A 23 0.14 3.55 -21.22
C LYS A 23 -0.85 2.57 -20.60
N PHE A 24 -1.71 3.09 -19.73
CA PHE A 24 -2.85 2.36 -19.20
C PHE A 24 -4.03 2.38 -20.17
N SER A 25 -4.68 1.24 -20.34
CA SER A 25 -5.98 1.10 -21.00
C SER A 25 -7.01 0.74 -19.94
N ILE A 26 -7.89 1.69 -19.62
CA ILE A 26 -8.85 1.57 -18.52
C ILE A 26 -10.24 1.28 -19.12
N PRO A 27 -10.81 0.08 -18.89
CA PRO A 27 -12.17 -0.21 -19.33
C PRO A 27 -13.19 0.62 -18.55
N ASP A 28 -14.44 0.66 -19.02
CA ASP A 28 -15.51 1.39 -18.31
C ASP A 28 -15.95 0.70 -17.00
N ASN A 29 -15.62 -0.59 -16.86
CA ASN A 29 -15.91 -1.44 -15.71
C ASN A 29 -14.66 -2.07 -15.06
N PRO A 30 -13.65 -1.29 -14.63
CA PRO A 30 -12.39 -1.86 -14.17
C PRO A 30 -12.58 -2.69 -12.89
N ILE A 31 -11.92 -3.84 -12.83
CA ILE A 31 -11.76 -4.61 -11.60
C ILE A 31 -10.67 -3.94 -10.76
N ILE A 32 -11.02 -3.55 -9.53
CA ILE A 32 -10.08 -2.90 -8.60
C ILE A 32 -10.05 -3.71 -7.29
N PRO A 33 -8.94 -4.42 -7.02
CA PRO A 33 -8.71 -5.04 -5.73
C PRO A 33 -8.81 -4.05 -4.57
N TYR A 34 -9.41 -4.49 -3.47
CA TYR A 34 -9.35 -3.77 -2.22
C TYR A 34 -9.00 -4.68 -1.05
N ILE A 35 -8.29 -4.13 -0.08
CA ILE A 35 -8.03 -4.75 1.22
C ILE A 35 -8.77 -3.91 2.27
N GLU A 36 -9.73 -4.49 3.00
CA GLU A 36 -10.43 -3.77 4.09
C GLU A 36 -9.43 -3.21 5.11
N GLY A 37 -8.39 -3.98 5.41
CA GLY A 37 -7.37 -3.66 6.39
C GLY A 37 -7.80 -4.02 7.81
N ASP A 38 -7.03 -3.55 8.77
CA ASP A 38 -7.15 -3.86 10.19
C ASP A 38 -7.75 -2.68 10.98
N GLY A 39 -8.22 -2.96 12.19
CA GLY A 39 -8.82 -1.94 13.06
C GLY A 39 -9.97 -1.19 12.38
N THR A 40 -9.81 0.14 12.24
CA THR A 40 -10.79 1.05 11.61
C THR A 40 -10.92 0.85 10.10
N GLY A 41 -10.06 0.06 9.46
CA GLY A 41 -10.08 -0.16 8.01
C GLY A 41 -11.42 -0.66 7.49
N ARG A 42 -12.08 -1.58 8.20
CA ARG A 42 -13.40 -2.10 7.85
C ARG A 42 -14.47 -1.02 7.79
N ASP A 43 -14.46 -0.08 8.74
CA ASP A 43 -15.42 1.02 8.78
C ASP A 43 -15.12 2.07 7.69
N ILE A 44 -13.82 2.38 7.51
CA ILE A 44 -13.36 3.32 6.48
C ILE A 44 -13.71 2.79 5.09
N TRP A 45 -13.48 1.50 4.80
CA TRP A 45 -13.78 0.92 3.51
C TRP A 45 -15.28 0.96 3.19
N ARG A 46 -16.13 0.55 4.13
CA ARG A 46 -17.59 0.60 3.98
C ARG A 46 -18.10 2.00 3.64
N ALA A 47 -17.54 3.03 4.26
CA ALA A 47 -17.87 4.41 3.93
C ALA A 47 -17.28 4.85 2.58
N SER A 48 -16.01 4.54 2.32
CA SER A 48 -15.28 4.97 1.12
C SER A 48 -15.89 4.40 -0.15
N CYS A 49 -16.20 3.10 -0.18
CA CYS A 49 -16.80 2.42 -1.32
C CYS A 49 -18.12 3.09 -1.76
N ARG A 50 -18.99 3.44 -0.80
CA ARG A 50 -20.25 4.16 -1.07
C ARG A 50 -20.00 5.53 -1.71
N VAL A 51 -19.00 6.27 -1.23
CA VAL A 51 -18.63 7.59 -1.77
C VAL A 51 -18.04 7.45 -3.17
N PHE A 52 -17.17 6.47 -3.39
CA PHE A 52 -16.58 6.20 -4.70
C PHE A 52 -17.65 5.82 -5.73
N ASP A 53 -18.54 4.87 -5.39
CA ASP A 53 -19.63 4.46 -6.28
C ASP A 53 -20.55 5.63 -6.63
N ALA A 54 -20.96 6.43 -5.64
CA ALA A 54 -21.77 7.63 -5.88
C ALA A 54 -21.04 8.68 -6.72
N GLY A 55 -19.73 8.85 -6.51
CA GLY A 55 -18.90 9.77 -7.29
C GLY A 55 -18.80 9.35 -8.76
N VAL A 56 -18.56 8.06 -9.02
CA VAL A 56 -18.51 7.48 -10.36
C VAL A 56 -19.88 7.61 -11.04
N GLU A 57 -20.96 7.22 -10.34
CA GLU A 57 -22.32 7.35 -10.87
C GLU A 57 -22.65 8.79 -11.22
N ASN A 58 -22.35 9.75 -10.33
CA ASN A 58 -22.64 11.15 -10.59
C ASN A 58 -21.84 11.70 -11.79
N ALA A 59 -20.57 11.32 -11.93
CA ALA A 59 -19.70 11.81 -12.99
C ALA A 59 -20.02 11.20 -14.36
N TYR A 60 -20.38 9.91 -14.39
CA TYR A 60 -20.48 9.14 -15.63
C TYR A 60 -21.91 8.71 -16.00
N LYS A 61 -22.90 8.94 -15.11
CA LYS A 61 -24.33 8.65 -15.34
C LYS A 61 -24.55 7.22 -15.83
N GLY A 62 -24.06 6.25 -15.06
CA GLY A 62 -24.13 4.82 -15.37
C GLY A 62 -23.19 4.31 -16.49
N LYS A 63 -22.48 5.19 -17.22
CA LYS A 63 -21.54 4.74 -18.28
C LYS A 63 -20.30 4.03 -17.74
N ARG A 64 -19.94 4.27 -16.47
CA ARG A 64 -18.79 3.64 -15.81
C ARG A 64 -19.19 3.11 -14.45
N LYS A 65 -18.53 2.06 -14.01
CA LYS A 65 -18.72 1.44 -12.70
C LYS A 65 -17.45 0.72 -12.25
N VAL A 66 -17.15 0.66 -10.97
CA VAL A 66 -16.02 -0.17 -10.50
C VAL A 66 -16.53 -1.56 -10.11
N ALA A 67 -15.81 -2.59 -10.54
CA ALA A 67 -15.99 -3.95 -10.03
C ALA A 67 -15.02 -4.16 -8.87
N TRP A 68 -15.46 -3.84 -7.66
CA TRP A 68 -14.65 -4.03 -6.46
C TRP A 68 -14.37 -5.51 -6.21
N TYR A 69 -13.10 -5.84 -5.97
CA TYR A 69 -12.66 -7.21 -5.73
C TYR A 69 -11.94 -7.30 -4.38
N GLU A 70 -12.51 -8.01 -3.42
CA GLU A 70 -11.83 -8.17 -2.13
C GLU A 70 -10.62 -9.09 -2.26
N VAL A 71 -9.49 -8.65 -1.70
CA VAL A 71 -8.29 -9.47 -1.47
C VAL A 71 -7.84 -9.28 -0.02
N ILE A 72 -7.23 -10.32 0.57
CA ILE A 72 -7.08 -10.41 2.02
C ILE A 72 -5.63 -10.17 2.45
N ALA A 73 -5.40 -9.26 3.40
CA ALA A 73 -4.13 -9.08 4.08
C ALA A 73 -4.38 -8.63 5.53
N GLY A 74 -3.34 -8.64 6.37
CA GLY A 74 -3.43 -8.23 7.77
C GLY A 74 -4.00 -9.32 8.67
N GLU A 75 -4.68 -8.90 9.74
CA GLU A 75 -5.26 -9.80 10.74
C GLU A 75 -6.29 -10.77 10.13
N LYS A 76 -7.05 -10.31 9.14
CA LYS A 76 -8.03 -11.15 8.44
C LYS A 76 -7.33 -12.31 7.72
N ALA A 77 -6.21 -12.04 7.06
CA ALA A 77 -5.42 -13.09 6.42
C ALA A 77 -4.77 -14.01 7.46
N PHE A 78 -4.20 -13.45 8.52
CA PHE A 78 -3.55 -14.24 9.57
C PHE A 78 -4.54 -15.22 10.25
N LYS A 79 -5.76 -14.77 10.56
CA LYS A 79 -6.79 -15.63 11.16
C LYS A 79 -7.27 -16.75 10.23
N GLN A 80 -7.27 -16.53 8.92
CA GLN A 80 -7.79 -17.48 7.94
C GLN A 80 -6.73 -18.45 7.41
N PHE A 81 -5.51 -17.95 7.18
CA PHE A 81 -4.44 -18.66 6.48
C PHE A 81 -3.16 -18.82 7.31
N ASN A 82 -3.12 -18.29 8.54
CA ASN A 82 -1.91 -18.19 9.36
C ASN A 82 -0.75 -17.44 8.67
N ILE A 83 -1.09 -16.54 7.72
CA ILE A 83 -0.16 -15.75 6.92
C ILE A 83 -0.68 -14.30 6.88
N TRP A 84 0.19 -13.33 7.14
CA TRP A 84 -0.18 -11.90 7.19
C TRP A 84 -0.38 -11.27 5.81
N LEU A 85 0.41 -11.68 4.82
CA LEU A 85 0.33 -11.20 3.44
C LEU A 85 0.43 -12.40 2.49
N PRO A 86 -0.70 -12.99 2.09
CA PRO A 86 -0.72 -14.08 1.12
C PRO A 86 -0.19 -13.65 -0.25
N GLU A 87 0.53 -14.54 -0.94
CA GLU A 87 1.04 -14.28 -2.30
C GLU A 87 -0.11 -14.03 -3.29
N ASP A 88 -1.23 -14.74 -3.14
CA ASP A 88 -2.46 -14.52 -3.91
C ASP A 88 -2.91 -13.04 -3.92
N THR A 89 -2.76 -12.35 -2.79
CA THR A 89 -3.13 -10.93 -2.67
C THR A 89 -2.19 -10.06 -3.49
N ILE A 90 -0.89 -10.37 -3.48
CA ILE A 90 0.12 -9.66 -4.27
C ILE A 90 -0.14 -9.91 -5.77
N GLU A 91 -0.39 -11.16 -6.16
CA GLU A 91 -0.67 -11.55 -7.55
C GLU A 91 -1.94 -10.88 -8.09
N ALA A 92 -3.00 -10.81 -7.29
CA ALA A 92 -4.20 -10.07 -7.66
C ALA A 92 -3.90 -8.59 -7.90
N ILE A 93 -3.14 -7.94 -7.00
CA ILE A 93 -2.77 -6.53 -7.17
C ILE A 93 -1.93 -6.32 -8.43
N ARG A 94 -0.98 -7.22 -8.73
CA ARG A 94 -0.18 -7.20 -9.98
C ARG A 94 -1.06 -7.36 -11.21
N GLU A 95 -2.00 -8.30 -11.17
CA GLU A 95 -2.89 -8.63 -12.28
C GLU A 95 -3.83 -7.46 -12.62
N PHE A 96 -4.43 -6.84 -11.61
CA PHE A 96 -5.44 -5.78 -11.77
C PHE A 96 -4.87 -4.36 -11.68
N ARG A 97 -3.57 -4.20 -11.42
CA ARG A 97 -2.74 -2.98 -11.48
C ARG A 97 -3.02 -1.92 -10.42
N VAL A 98 -4.28 -1.63 -10.14
CA VAL A 98 -4.71 -0.58 -9.20
C VAL A 98 -5.40 -1.26 -8.03
N ALA A 99 -4.98 -0.92 -6.81
CA ALA A 99 -5.60 -1.44 -5.60
C ALA A 99 -5.81 -0.35 -4.54
N ILE A 100 -6.83 -0.54 -3.71
CA ILE A 100 -7.12 0.32 -2.55
C ILE A 100 -6.90 -0.49 -1.27
N LYS A 101 -6.37 0.12 -0.22
CA LYS A 101 -6.27 -0.57 1.08
C LYS A 101 -6.60 0.34 2.25
N GLY A 102 -7.26 -0.24 3.24
CA GLY A 102 -7.29 0.32 4.59
C GLY A 102 -5.93 0.23 5.30
N PRO A 103 -5.80 0.76 6.52
CA PRO A 103 -4.60 0.59 7.35
C PRO A 103 -4.34 -0.91 7.63
N LEU A 104 -3.07 -1.28 7.81
CA LEU A 104 -2.67 -2.64 8.19
C LEU A 104 -1.84 -2.58 9.47
N THR A 105 -2.16 -3.41 10.44
CA THR A 105 -1.43 -3.54 11.69
C THR A 105 -0.05 -4.12 11.39
N THR A 106 1.00 -3.48 11.89
CA THR A 106 2.35 -4.07 11.92
C THR A 106 2.63 -4.48 13.38
N PRO A 107 2.75 -5.77 13.70
CA PRO A 107 3.04 -6.20 15.06
C PRO A 107 4.41 -5.64 15.51
N VAL A 108 4.43 -5.02 16.68
CA VAL A 108 5.66 -4.45 17.28
C VAL A 108 6.50 -5.59 17.89
N GLY A 109 7.80 -5.63 17.59
CA GLY A 109 8.75 -6.54 18.25
C GLY A 109 8.75 -8.00 17.74
N GLY A 110 7.97 -8.34 16.72
CA GLY A 110 7.83 -9.72 16.22
C GLY A 110 8.76 -10.11 15.06
N GLY A 111 9.75 -9.29 14.70
CA GLY A 111 10.67 -9.58 13.58
C GLY A 111 10.03 -9.56 12.18
N ILE A 112 8.75 -9.20 12.05
CA ILE A 112 8.08 -9.09 10.75
C ILE A 112 8.30 -7.69 10.18
N ARG A 113 8.91 -7.61 9.00
CA ARG A 113 9.00 -6.38 8.20
C ARG A 113 7.59 -5.83 7.97
N SER A 114 7.39 -4.52 8.19
CA SER A 114 6.05 -3.91 8.04
C SER A 114 5.36 -4.34 6.74
N LEU A 115 4.10 -4.78 6.82
CA LEU A 115 3.35 -5.23 5.65
C LEU A 115 3.26 -4.16 4.56
N ASN A 116 3.22 -2.88 4.97
CA ASN A 116 3.24 -1.76 4.02
C ASN A 116 4.61 -1.59 3.37
N VAL A 117 5.72 -1.86 4.09
CA VAL A 117 7.08 -1.88 3.49
C VAL A 117 7.18 -3.04 2.50
N ALA A 118 6.78 -4.24 2.91
CA ALA A 118 6.79 -5.43 2.06
C ALA A 118 6.00 -5.21 0.76
N LEU A 119 4.76 -4.75 0.82
CA LEU A 119 3.95 -4.45 -0.37
C LEU A 119 4.65 -3.48 -1.32
N ARG A 120 5.24 -2.40 -0.78
CA ARG A 120 5.93 -1.38 -1.61
C ARG A 120 7.14 -1.95 -2.33
N GLN A 121 7.92 -2.79 -1.66
CA GLN A 121 9.13 -3.37 -2.25
C GLN A 121 8.80 -4.48 -3.25
N ILE A 122 7.87 -5.37 -2.91
CA ILE A 122 7.46 -6.50 -3.76
C ILE A 122 6.77 -6.04 -5.06
N LEU A 123 6.07 -4.90 -5.00
CA LEU A 123 5.35 -4.32 -6.13
C LEU A 123 6.09 -3.14 -6.80
N ASP A 124 7.32 -2.84 -6.35
CA ASP A 124 8.14 -1.73 -6.85
C ASP A 124 7.39 -0.37 -6.89
N LEU A 125 6.71 -0.04 -5.79
CA LEU A 125 5.96 1.21 -5.63
C LEU A 125 6.88 2.34 -5.13
N TYR A 126 7.84 2.72 -5.98
CA TYR A 126 8.96 3.61 -5.66
C TYR A 126 8.58 5.07 -5.34
N VAL A 127 7.36 5.52 -5.66
CA VAL A 127 6.86 6.85 -5.27
C VAL A 127 5.76 6.74 -4.21
N CYS A 128 5.95 7.45 -3.09
CA CYS A 128 4.88 7.79 -2.16
C CYS A 128 4.37 9.20 -2.46
N LEU A 129 3.24 9.29 -3.18
CA LEU A 129 2.60 10.56 -3.54
C LEU A 129 1.58 10.98 -2.48
N ARG A 130 1.76 12.17 -1.89
CA ARG A 130 0.87 12.69 -0.82
C ARG A 130 0.40 14.11 -1.14
N PRO A 131 -0.82 14.28 -1.64
CA PRO A 131 -1.46 15.58 -1.75
C PRO A 131 -1.80 16.10 -0.35
N VAL A 132 -1.37 17.31 -0.02
CA VAL A 132 -1.66 17.98 1.25
C VAL A 132 -2.35 19.29 0.94
N ARG A 133 -3.64 19.37 1.27
CA ARG A 133 -4.45 20.57 1.07
C ARG A 133 -5.44 20.79 2.19
N TYR A 134 -5.83 22.04 2.38
CA TYR A 134 -6.87 22.39 3.34
C TYR A 134 -8.29 22.13 2.79
N TYR A 135 -9.18 21.68 3.68
CA TYR A 135 -10.61 21.57 3.43
C TYR A 135 -11.35 22.55 4.34
N LYS A 136 -12.15 23.43 3.74
CA LYS A 136 -12.93 24.44 4.48
C LYS A 136 -13.77 23.77 5.57
N GLY A 137 -13.68 24.30 6.79
CA GLY A 137 -14.42 23.80 7.96
C GLY A 137 -13.64 22.81 8.82
N VAL A 138 -12.50 22.29 8.35
CA VAL A 138 -11.59 21.49 9.19
C VAL A 138 -10.84 22.44 10.13
N PRO A 139 -10.78 22.19 11.46
CA PRO A 139 -9.99 23.01 12.37
C PRO A 139 -8.50 22.88 12.03
N SER A 140 -7.76 23.98 12.14
CA SER A 140 -6.33 24.00 11.84
C SER A 140 -5.56 24.81 12.87
N PRO A 141 -4.36 24.36 13.28
CA PRO A 141 -3.53 25.09 14.24
C PRO A 141 -2.72 26.25 13.61
N VAL A 142 -2.67 26.36 12.28
CA VAL A 142 -1.90 27.41 11.58
C VAL A 142 -2.79 28.60 11.21
N LYS A 143 -2.18 29.79 11.07
CA LYS A 143 -2.91 31.05 10.81
C LYS A 143 -3.61 31.10 9.45
N ARG A 144 -3.03 30.48 8.43
CA ARG A 144 -3.48 30.56 7.03
C ARG A 144 -3.49 29.18 6.34
N PRO A 145 -4.31 28.23 6.80
CA PRO A 145 -4.32 26.87 6.26
C PRO A 145 -4.81 26.82 4.81
N GLU A 146 -5.62 27.78 4.38
CA GLU A 146 -6.16 27.87 3.02
C GLU A 146 -5.08 28.02 1.93
N LEU A 147 -3.88 28.48 2.30
CA LEU A 147 -2.74 28.58 1.38
C LEU A 147 -2.02 27.25 1.17
N LEU A 148 -2.31 26.22 1.99
CA LEU A 148 -1.67 24.92 1.88
C LEU A 148 -2.27 24.15 0.70
N ASN A 149 -1.49 24.02 -0.38
CA ASN A 149 -1.82 23.19 -1.52
C ASN A 149 -0.51 22.68 -2.16
N VAL A 150 0.01 21.57 -1.65
CA VAL A 150 1.26 20.97 -2.10
C VAL A 150 1.08 19.48 -2.39
N VAL A 151 1.95 18.94 -3.24
CA VAL A 151 2.06 17.49 -3.46
C VAL A 151 3.46 17.07 -3.08
N ILE A 152 3.57 16.17 -2.12
CA ILE A 152 4.86 15.60 -1.70
C ILE A 152 5.12 14.35 -2.52
N PHE A 153 6.25 14.36 -3.24
CA PHE A 153 6.83 13.18 -3.87
C PHE A 153 7.94 12.68 -2.95
N ARG A 154 7.70 11.54 -2.31
CA ARG A 154 8.67 10.90 -1.42
C ARG A 154 9.20 9.63 -2.09
N GLU A 155 10.53 9.50 -2.16
CA GLU A 155 11.22 8.23 -2.47
C GLU A 155 10.80 7.18 -1.43
N ASN A 156 10.49 5.96 -1.89
CA ASN A 156 9.70 5.01 -1.13
C ASN A 156 10.28 3.58 -1.09
N THR A 157 11.47 3.40 -1.64
CA THR A 157 12.17 2.11 -1.77
C THR A 157 13.44 2.02 -0.93
N GLU A 158 14.12 3.14 -0.63
CA GLU A 158 15.42 3.18 0.02
C GLU A 158 15.39 3.86 1.42
N ASP A 159 16.46 4.61 1.74
CA ASP A 159 16.73 5.28 3.02
C ASP A 159 16.80 4.27 4.20
N VAL A 160 16.77 4.76 5.44
CA VAL A 160 16.68 3.94 6.65
C VAL A 160 15.48 2.98 6.64
N TYR A 161 14.46 3.27 5.82
CA TYR A 161 13.30 2.40 5.62
C TYR A 161 13.60 1.12 4.83
N ALA A 162 14.78 1.01 4.20
CA ALA A 162 15.28 -0.24 3.66
C ALA A 162 15.45 -1.31 4.76
N GLY A 163 15.57 -0.93 6.04
CA GLY A 163 15.66 -1.87 7.15
C GLY A 163 16.97 -2.67 7.16
N ILE A 164 18.05 -2.06 6.68
CA ILE A 164 19.41 -2.60 6.81
C ILE A 164 19.91 -2.19 8.19
N GLU A 165 19.61 -3.01 9.20
CA GLU A 165 19.87 -2.72 10.60
C GLU A 165 20.23 -3.99 11.38
N TRP A 166 20.97 -3.81 12.48
CA TRP A 166 21.39 -4.89 13.37
C TRP A 166 21.16 -4.50 14.82
N GLU A 167 20.63 -5.42 15.62
CA GLU A 167 20.38 -5.18 17.04
C GLU A 167 21.71 -5.03 17.81
N LYS A 168 21.72 -4.12 18.78
CA LYS A 168 22.90 -3.87 19.61
C LYS A 168 23.34 -5.14 20.34
N GLY A 169 24.62 -5.46 20.25
CA GLY A 169 25.22 -6.61 20.94
C GLY A 169 25.15 -7.92 20.15
N THR A 170 24.56 -7.92 18.95
CA THR A 170 24.61 -9.07 18.05
C THR A 170 26.00 -9.25 17.42
N PRO A 171 26.40 -10.50 17.07
CA PRO A 171 27.66 -10.74 16.35
C PRO A 171 27.76 -9.96 15.03
N GLU A 172 26.64 -9.76 14.33
CA GLU A 172 26.57 -9.00 13.09
C GLU A 172 26.88 -7.52 13.30
N ALA A 173 26.29 -6.91 14.34
CA ALA A 173 26.59 -5.53 14.71
C ALA A 173 28.08 -5.37 15.08
N ALA A 174 28.65 -6.32 15.84
CA ALA A 174 30.07 -6.31 16.18
C ALA A 174 30.96 -6.37 14.94
N LYS A 175 30.66 -7.28 13.98
CA LYS A 175 31.41 -7.39 12.71
C LYS A 175 31.41 -6.08 11.91
N ILE A 176 30.26 -5.40 11.82
CA ILE A 176 30.16 -4.12 11.10
C ILE A 176 30.98 -3.04 11.80
N ILE A 177 30.90 -2.96 13.13
CA ILE A 177 31.69 -2.00 13.93
C ILE A 177 33.19 -2.24 13.74
N ASP A 178 33.64 -3.49 13.84
CA ASP A 178 35.04 -3.87 13.69
C ASP A 178 35.55 -3.60 12.26
N PHE A 179 34.72 -3.87 11.25
CA PHE A 179 35.03 -3.54 9.86
C PHE A 179 35.20 -2.03 9.65
N ILE A 180 34.25 -1.23 10.13
CA ILE A 180 34.30 0.23 9.99
C ILE A 180 35.52 0.79 10.71
N ASN A 181 35.72 0.44 11.98
CA ASN A 181 36.82 0.98 12.78
C ASN A 181 38.19 0.46 12.34
N GLY A 182 38.29 -0.84 12.08
CA GLY A 182 39.55 -1.52 11.81
C GLY A 182 40.03 -1.45 10.36
N GLN A 183 39.14 -1.18 9.40
CA GLN A 183 39.50 -1.13 7.98
C GLN A 183 39.16 0.21 7.33
N MET A 184 37.91 0.67 7.46
CA MET A 184 37.45 1.87 6.75
C MET A 184 37.95 3.18 7.38
N LEU A 185 38.03 3.21 8.71
CA LEU A 185 38.50 4.37 9.47
C LEU A 185 39.97 4.24 9.91
N LYS A 186 40.66 3.20 9.46
CA LYS A 186 42.06 2.99 9.84
C LYS A 186 42.93 4.11 9.25
N GLY A 187 43.46 4.96 10.12
CA GLY A 187 44.29 6.11 9.72
C GLY A 187 43.52 7.35 9.28
N THR A 188 42.19 7.38 9.42
CA THR A 188 41.43 8.63 9.37
C THR A 188 41.36 9.20 10.79
N LYS A 189 42.26 10.17 11.02
CA LYS A 189 42.87 10.58 12.31
C LYS A 189 43.99 9.65 12.79
#